data_AF-A0A821Q6A5-F1
#
_entry.id   AF-A0A821Q6A5-F1
#
_cell.length_a   1.000
_cell.length_b   1.000
_cell.length_c   1.000
_cell.angle_alpha   90.00
_cell.angle_beta   90.00
_cell.angle_gamma   90.00
#
_symmetry.space_group_name_H-M   'P 1'
#
loop_
_entity.id
_entity.type
_entity.pdbx_description
1 polymer ?
#
loop_
_entity_poly.entity_id
_entity_poly.type
_entity_poly.pdbx_seq_one_letter_code
_entity_poly.pdbx_strand_id
1 'polypeptide(L)'
;MYGAKVNYLDLSYNSIETLKGLEKFTRLEELILDNNKLADTVNFPFLPFLKTLSLNNNEITNLEDLVNNYNSIETLKGLEKFTRLEELILDNNKLADTVNFPFLPFLKTLSLNNNEITNLEDLVNKLCDAFPELTYLSLLSNKACPNQLSDLEKDESDYQRYRYFVIYKLKNLRFLDSRRVTDRERMEASARGEFMRVRRPTNDVIPNDPGSPELRARPLPLDLNALGKHKGAYGKCLYKYTGKHSEGNRFILNSDL
;
A
#
# COMPACT_ATOMS: atom_id res chain seq x y z
N MET A 1 -7.30 -29.47 32.28
CA MET A 1 -6.83 -28.28 31.54
C MET A 1 -7.58 -28.22 30.22
N TYR A 2 -8.57 -27.33 30.08
CA TYR A 2 -9.49 -27.32 28.95
C TYR A 2 -8.87 -26.83 27.62
N GLY A 3 -7.80 -26.02 27.66
CA GLY A 3 -7.19 -25.43 26.45
C GLY A 3 -6.34 -26.37 25.58
N ALA A 4 -5.90 -27.52 26.09
CA ALA A 4 -4.96 -28.41 25.39
C ALA A 4 -5.57 -29.16 24.19
N LYS A 5 -6.89 -29.08 23.97
CA LYS A 5 -7.61 -29.72 22.85
C LYS A 5 -8.28 -28.71 21.91
N VAL A 6 -8.15 -27.42 22.19
CA VAL A 6 -8.84 -26.37 21.44
C VAL A 6 -7.97 -25.98 20.25
N ASN A 7 -8.52 -26.13 19.04
CA ASN A 7 -7.86 -25.78 17.79
C ASN A 7 -8.38 -24.44 17.22
N TYR A 8 -9.57 -24.01 17.64
CA TYR A 8 -10.21 -22.77 17.23
C TYR A 8 -10.61 -21.99 18.48
N LEU A 9 -10.24 -20.72 18.54
CA LEU A 9 -10.58 -19.84 19.64
C LEU A 9 -10.97 -18.47 19.11
N ASP A 10 -12.24 -18.12 19.31
CA ASP A 10 -12.77 -16.80 19.03
C ASP A 10 -12.91 -16.02 20.35
N LEU A 11 -12.21 -14.90 20.41
CA LEU A 11 -12.22 -13.94 21.51
C LEU A 11 -12.61 -12.55 21.01
N SER A 12 -13.31 -12.48 19.87
CA SER A 12 -13.76 -11.22 19.29
C SER A 12 -14.75 -10.47 20.18
N TYR A 13 -14.86 -9.15 19.99
CA TYR A 13 -15.78 -8.28 20.72
C TYR A 13 -15.62 -8.31 22.24
N ASN A 14 -14.37 -8.40 22.70
CA ASN A 14 -14.03 -8.28 24.11
C ASN A 14 -13.25 -6.97 24.36
N SER A 15 -12.72 -6.81 25.56
CA SER A 15 -11.81 -5.71 25.92
C SER A 15 -10.43 -6.26 26.26
N ILE A 16 -9.92 -7.17 25.43
CA ILE A 16 -8.62 -7.80 25.66
C ILE A 16 -7.51 -6.82 25.28
N GLU A 17 -6.69 -6.49 26.26
CA GLU A 17 -5.47 -5.69 26.09
C GLU A 17 -4.20 -6.55 26.13
N THR A 18 -4.28 -7.76 26.71
CA THR A 18 -3.12 -8.67 26.83
C THR A 18 -3.49 -10.10 26.50
N LEU A 19 -2.56 -10.83 25.90
CA LEU A 19 -2.73 -12.25 25.53
C LEU A 19 -2.21 -13.23 26.60
N LYS A 20 -2.09 -12.75 27.84
CA LYS A 20 -1.55 -13.56 28.94
C LYS A 20 -2.44 -14.77 29.20
N GLY A 21 -1.82 -15.95 29.27
CA GLY A 21 -2.53 -17.22 29.52
C GLY A 21 -2.98 -17.97 28.26
N LEU A 22 -2.88 -17.36 27.08
CA LEU A 22 -3.09 -18.06 25.81
C LEU A 22 -2.01 -19.10 25.51
N GLU A 23 -0.87 -19.04 26.20
CA GLU A 23 0.21 -20.05 26.17
C GLU A 23 -0.27 -21.48 26.50
N LYS A 24 -1.42 -21.61 27.20
CA LYS A 24 -2.02 -22.90 27.55
C LYS A 24 -2.69 -23.60 26.36
N PHE A 25 -2.93 -22.88 25.26
CA PHE A 25 -3.61 -23.39 24.06
C PHE A 25 -2.58 -23.90 23.04
N THR A 26 -1.80 -24.90 23.44
CA THR A 26 -0.65 -25.41 22.68
C THR A 26 -0.99 -26.09 21.35
N ARG A 27 -2.28 -26.33 21.06
CA ARG A 27 -2.78 -26.92 19.81
C ARG A 27 -3.61 -25.96 18.97
N LEU A 28 -3.64 -24.69 19.34
CA LEU A 28 -4.45 -23.70 18.64
C LEU A 28 -3.95 -23.52 17.20
N GLU A 29 -4.88 -23.63 16.25
CA GLU A 29 -4.64 -23.44 14.82
C GLU A 29 -5.25 -22.12 14.33
N GLU A 30 -6.35 -21.68 14.92
CA GLU A 30 -7.05 -20.45 14.55
C GLU A 30 -7.38 -19.61 15.79
N LEU A 31 -6.99 -18.34 15.74
CA LEU A 31 -7.22 -17.36 16.80
C LEU A 31 -7.84 -16.09 16.21
N ILE A 32 -9.06 -15.79 16.63
CA ILE A 32 -9.78 -14.57 16.25
C ILE A 32 -9.82 -13.64 17.45
N LEU A 33 -9.25 -12.43 17.28
CA LEU A 33 -9.13 -11.40 18.30
C LEU A 33 -9.73 -10.06 17.83
N ASP A 34 -10.68 -10.14 16.90
CA ASP A 34 -11.29 -8.97 16.29
C ASP A 34 -12.04 -8.10 17.29
N ASN A 35 -12.07 -6.79 17.11
CA ASN A 35 -12.78 -5.85 17.99
C ASN A 35 -12.34 -5.97 19.45
N ASN A 36 -11.04 -5.88 19.70
CA ASN A 36 -10.43 -5.82 21.03
C ASN A 36 -9.64 -4.51 21.18
N LYS A 37 -8.83 -4.40 22.23
CA LYS A 37 -8.00 -3.23 22.53
C LYS A 37 -6.52 -3.57 22.52
N LEU A 38 -6.14 -4.47 21.62
CA LEU A 38 -4.74 -4.86 21.46
C LEU A 38 -3.98 -3.69 20.83
N ALA A 39 -2.87 -3.33 21.46
CA ALA A 39 -1.94 -2.30 21.00
C ALA A 39 -0.56 -2.89 20.73
N ASP A 40 0.39 -2.07 20.28
CA ASP A 40 1.71 -2.54 19.83
C ASP A 40 2.57 -3.16 20.94
N THR A 41 2.22 -2.90 22.20
CA THR A 41 2.87 -3.47 23.38
C THR A 41 2.45 -4.92 23.67
N VAL A 42 1.54 -5.48 22.87
CA VAL A 42 1.05 -6.84 23.05
C VAL A 42 2.18 -7.85 22.80
N ASN A 43 2.45 -8.66 23.82
CA ASN A 43 3.36 -9.77 23.69
C ASN A 43 2.63 -11.01 23.19
N PHE A 44 2.89 -11.41 21.95
CA PHE A 44 2.32 -12.62 21.38
C PHE A 44 2.85 -13.88 22.09
N PRO A 45 1.95 -14.79 22.52
CA PRO A 45 2.33 -16.05 23.16
C PRO A 45 2.99 -16.98 22.16
N PHE A 46 3.71 -18.00 22.63
CA PHE A 46 4.22 -19.05 21.76
C PHE A 46 3.12 -20.04 21.38
N LEU A 47 2.64 -19.98 20.13
CA LEU A 47 1.61 -20.88 19.58
C LEU A 47 2.14 -21.58 18.31
N PRO A 48 2.82 -22.72 18.43
CA PRO A 48 3.59 -23.32 17.34
C PRO A 48 2.74 -23.92 16.20
N PHE A 49 1.44 -24.09 16.42
CA PHE A 49 0.52 -24.65 15.42
C PHE A 49 -0.45 -23.62 14.83
N LEU A 50 -0.32 -22.35 15.22
CA LEU A 50 -1.21 -21.29 14.75
C LEU A 50 -1.01 -21.07 13.24
N LYS A 51 -2.10 -21.16 12.50
CA LYS A 51 -2.17 -20.96 11.04
C LYS A 51 -2.92 -19.69 10.68
N THR A 52 -3.96 -19.36 11.44
CA THR A 52 -4.81 -18.19 11.16
C THR A 52 -4.85 -17.28 12.37
N LEU A 53 -4.55 -16.00 12.16
CA LEU A 53 -4.61 -14.94 13.15
C LEU A 53 -5.38 -13.75 12.60
N SER A 54 -6.49 -13.42 13.24
CA SER A 54 -7.28 -12.22 12.92
C SER A 54 -7.23 -11.22 14.07
N LEU A 55 -6.85 -9.99 13.75
CA LEU A 55 -6.65 -8.87 14.68
C LEU A 55 -7.41 -7.63 14.20
N ASN A 56 -8.57 -7.81 13.57
CA ASN A 56 -9.32 -6.70 12.97
C ASN A 56 -9.83 -5.74 14.04
N ASN A 57 -9.97 -4.45 13.70
CA ASN A 57 -10.52 -3.44 14.61
C ASN A 57 -9.83 -3.47 15.99
N ASN A 58 -8.50 -3.42 16.01
CA ASN A 58 -7.70 -3.25 17.21
C ASN A 58 -7.01 -1.87 17.17
N GLU A 59 -6.22 -1.57 18.20
CA GLU A 59 -5.48 -0.32 18.34
C GLU A 59 -3.99 -0.54 18.03
N ILE A 60 -3.69 -1.42 17.07
CA ILE A 60 -2.31 -1.65 16.60
C ILE A 60 -1.91 -0.43 15.77
N THR A 61 -0.87 0.26 16.20
CA THR A 61 -0.39 1.51 15.62
C THR A 61 1.08 1.41 15.23
N ASN A 62 1.61 2.42 14.55
CA ASN A 62 3.05 2.63 14.60
C ASN A 62 3.31 3.80 15.53
N LEU A 63 4.14 3.59 16.57
CA LEU A 63 4.38 4.53 17.66
C LEU A 63 5.23 5.76 17.25
N GLU A 64 4.94 6.41 16.13
CA GLU A 64 5.45 7.78 15.89
C GLU A 64 4.64 8.83 16.67
N ASP A 65 3.38 8.54 17.01
CA ASP A 65 2.52 9.47 17.78
C ASP A 65 2.78 9.43 19.30
N LEU A 66 3.62 8.51 19.80
CA LEU A 66 4.02 8.45 21.20
C LEU A 66 5.43 9.03 21.39
N VAL A 67 5.53 10.33 21.13
CA VAL A 67 6.67 11.19 21.50
C VAL A 67 7.02 10.91 22.98
N ASN A 68 8.22 10.37 23.23
CA ASN A 68 8.89 10.18 24.55
C ASN A 68 8.95 8.76 25.17
N ASN A 69 9.28 7.70 24.42
CA ASN A 69 9.96 6.57 25.06
C ASN A 69 11.05 5.98 24.16
N TYR A 70 12.30 6.10 24.61
CA TYR A 70 13.53 5.56 24.02
C TYR A 70 13.60 4.02 24.12
N ASN A 71 12.59 3.32 23.59
CA ASN A 71 12.67 1.90 23.31
C ASN A 71 12.07 1.69 21.95
N SER A 72 12.87 1.22 20.99
CA SER A 72 12.40 0.81 19.67
C SER A 72 11.44 -0.36 19.82
N ILE A 73 10.17 -0.06 20.06
CA ILE A 73 9.08 -1.04 20.06
C ILE A 73 8.69 -1.22 18.61
N GLU A 74 9.07 -2.37 18.06
CA GLU A 74 8.69 -2.77 16.71
C GLU A 74 7.22 -3.22 16.72
N THR A 75 6.38 -2.56 15.91
CA THR A 75 5.00 -2.99 15.68
C THR A 75 4.97 -4.44 15.21
N LEU A 76 4.03 -5.25 15.71
CA LEU A 76 3.91 -6.70 15.44
C LEU A 76 5.05 -7.60 15.97
N LYS A 77 5.91 -7.09 16.89
CA LYS A 77 6.93 -7.91 17.55
C LYS A 77 6.31 -9.12 18.26
N GLY A 78 6.88 -10.29 18.04
CA GLY A 78 6.40 -11.56 18.59
C GLY A 78 5.64 -12.41 17.59
N LEU A 79 5.20 -11.86 16.43
CA LEU A 79 4.60 -12.67 15.37
C LEU A 79 5.61 -13.68 14.78
N GLU A 80 6.92 -13.42 14.85
CA GLU A 80 7.97 -14.36 14.43
C GLU A 80 7.92 -15.72 15.15
N LYS A 81 7.23 -15.78 16.30
CA LYS A 81 7.00 -17.01 17.06
C LYS A 81 6.00 -17.94 16.37
N PHE A 82 5.14 -17.41 15.50
CA PHE A 82 4.14 -18.17 14.76
C PHE A 82 4.72 -18.75 13.48
N THR A 83 5.59 -19.74 13.63
CA THR A 83 6.38 -20.32 12.52
C THR A 83 5.55 -21.07 11.47
N ARG A 84 4.24 -21.24 11.70
CA ARG A 84 3.30 -21.90 10.78
C ARG A 84 2.15 -20.99 10.34
N LEU A 85 2.25 -19.69 10.59
CA LEU A 85 1.18 -18.75 10.23
C LEU A 85 1.02 -18.70 8.71
N GLU A 86 -0.19 -18.95 8.24
CA GLU A 86 -0.58 -18.95 6.83
C GLU A 86 -1.47 -17.75 6.48
N GLU A 87 -2.25 -17.26 7.45
CA GLU A 87 -3.22 -16.18 7.28
C GLU A 87 -3.13 -15.16 8.41
N LEU A 88 -2.97 -13.89 8.03
CA LEU A 88 -2.90 -12.75 8.94
C LEU A 88 -3.83 -11.64 8.45
N ILE A 89 -4.82 -11.30 9.28
CA ILE A 89 -5.78 -10.23 8.99
C ILE A 89 -5.59 -9.10 10.02
N LEU A 90 -5.28 -7.90 9.53
CA LEU A 90 -4.97 -6.69 10.31
C LEU A 90 -5.83 -5.52 9.83
N ASP A 91 -7.05 -5.79 9.37
CA ASP A 91 -7.93 -4.76 8.82
C ASP A 91 -8.38 -3.79 9.91
N ASN A 92 -8.57 -2.52 9.54
CA ASN A 92 -9.04 -1.46 10.44
C ASN A 92 -8.14 -1.27 11.68
N ASN A 93 -6.82 -1.22 11.46
CA ASN A 93 -5.85 -0.79 12.45
C ASN A 93 -5.25 0.57 12.01
N LYS A 94 -4.21 1.04 12.68
CA LYS A 94 -3.53 2.32 12.35
C LYS A 94 -2.09 2.08 11.90
N LEU A 95 -1.87 1.05 11.08
CA LEU A 95 -0.55 0.76 10.52
C LEU A 95 -0.20 1.82 9.48
N ALA A 96 0.98 2.43 9.62
CA ALA A 96 1.55 3.42 8.70
C ALA A 96 2.82 2.86 8.02
N ASP A 97 3.54 3.71 7.28
CA ASP A 97 4.72 3.31 6.50
C ASP A 97 5.87 2.76 7.34
N THR A 98 5.94 3.12 8.62
CA THR A 98 6.97 2.65 9.56
C THR A 98 6.77 1.22 10.08
N VAL A 99 5.73 0.52 9.62
CA VAL A 99 5.45 -0.86 10.04
C VAL A 99 6.65 -1.74 9.71
N ASN A 100 7.02 -2.61 10.66
CA ASN A 100 8.03 -3.64 10.47
C ASN A 100 7.35 -5.01 10.45
N PHE A 101 7.62 -5.81 9.43
CA PHE A 101 7.06 -7.16 9.32
C PHE A 101 8.14 -8.19 9.68
N PRO A 102 7.89 -9.10 10.64
CA PRO A 102 8.80 -10.20 10.87
C PRO A 102 8.77 -11.18 9.69
N PHE A 103 9.85 -11.93 9.51
CA PHE A 103 9.93 -12.96 8.49
C PHE A 103 8.96 -14.12 8.79
N LEU A 104 7.95 -14.29 7.94
CA LEU A 104 6.95 -15.37 8.04
C LEU A 104 6.93 -16.16 6.72
N PRO A 105 7.73 -17.23 6.61
CA PRO A 105 7.98 -17.91 5.33
C PRO A 105 6.76 -18.65 4.76
N PHE A 106 5.75 -18.93 5.58
CA PHE A 106 4.56 -19.68 5.17
C PHE A 106 3.31 -18.81 5.01
N LEU A 107 3.42 -17.49 5.21
CA LEU A 107 2.28 -16.59 5.11
C LEU A 107 1.81 -16.49 3.66
N LYS A 108 0.56 -16.88 3.41
CA LYS A 108 -0.07 -16.91 2.09
C LYS A 108 -1.11 -15.82 1.92
N THR A 109 -1.75 -15.41 3.01
CA THR A 109 -2.85 -14.44 3.01
C THR A 109 -2.53 -13.31 3.98
N LEU A 110 -2.50 -12.08 3.45
CA LEU A 110 -2.35 -10.87 4.24
C LEU A 110 -3.45 -9.87 3.86
N SER A 111 -4.16 -9.37 4.87
CA SER A 111 -5.12 -8.29 4.71
C SER A 111 -4.74 -7.11 5.59
N LEU A 112 -4.57 -5.94 4.98
CA LEU A 112 -4.22 -4.68 5.65
C LEU A 112 -5.25 -3.58 5.29
N ASN A 113 -6.51 -3.93 5.06
CA ASN A 113 -7.51 -2.95 4.61
C ASN A 113 -7.73 -1.86 5.66
N ASN A 114 -8.04 -0.65 5.21
CA ASN A 114 -8.35 0.49 6.08
C ASN A 114 -7.28 0.72 7.15
N ASN A 115 -6.03 0.84 6.71
CA ASN A 115 -4.89 1.29 7.51
C ASN A 115 -4.38 2.64 6.96
N GLU A 116 -3.31 3.18 7.56
CA GLU A 116 -2.78 4.51 7.26
C GLU A 116 -1.54 4.50 6.36
N ILE A 117 -1.31 3.42 5.62
CA ILE A 117 -0.14 3.25 4.75
C ILE A 117 -0.21 4.27 3.60
N THR A 118 0.87 5.02 3.37
CA THR A 118 1.00 6.05 2.34
C THR A 118 2.00 5.69 1.23
N ASN A 119 3.07 4.98 1.56
CA ASN A 119 4.14 4.60 0.63
C ASN A 119 4.02 3.14 0.20
N LEU A 120 3.43 2.94 -0.98
CA LEU A 120 3.25 1.62 -1.57
C LEU A 120 4.58 0.91 -1.88
N GLU A 121 5.59 1.64 -2.36
CA GLU A 121 6.85 1.04 -2.78
C GLU A 121 7.60 0.44 -1.58
N ASP A 122 7.68 1.19 -0.49
CA ASP A 122 8.31 0.73 0.75
C ASP A 122 7.57 -0.48 1.33
N LEU A 123 6.23 -0.41 1.43
CA LEU A 123 5.41 -1.54 1.88
C LEU A 123 5.71 -2.79 1.05
N VAL A 124 5.59 -2.70 -0.28
CA VAL A 124 5.74 -3.88 -1.15
C VAL A 124 7.14 -4.47 -1.06
N ASN A 125 8.18 -3.65 -0.93
CA ASN A 125 9.54 -4.16 -0.72
C ASN A 125 9.64 -4.93 0.62
N LYS A 126 9.09 -4.38 1.71
CA LYS A 126 9.02 -5.08 3.01
C LYS A 126 8.26 -6.40 2.93
N LEU A 127 7.15 -6.44 2.20
CA LEU A 127 6.38 -7.67 1.99
C LEU A 127 7.16 -8.73 1.20
N CYS A 128 7.94 -8.33 0.18
CA CYS A 128 8.81 -9.24 -0.56
C CYS A 128 9.85 -9.90 0.35
N ASP A 129 10.42 -9.14 1.28
CA ASP A 129 11.46 -9.64 2.19
C ASP A 129 10.86 -10.50 3.31
N ALA A 130 9.69 -10.12 3.83
CA ALA A 130 9.06 -10.80 4.96
C ALA A 130 8.26 -12.05 4.56
N PHE A 131 7.59 -12.04 3.41
CA PHE A 131 6.55 -13.02 3.02
C PHE A 131 6.76 -13.59 1.60
N PRO A 132 7.73 -14.51 1.42
CA PRO A 132 8.09 -15.03 0.09
C PRO A 132 6.97 -15.85 -0.60
N GLU A 133 6.10 -16.48 0.18
CA GLU A 133 5.00 -17.34 -0.30
C GLU A 133 3.64 -16.62 -0.37
N LEU A 134 3.63 -15.28 -0.33
CA LEU A 134 2.39 -14.50 -0.31
C LEU A 134 1.61 -14.67 -1.62
N THR A 135 0.35 -15.10 -1.51
CA THR A 135 -0.55 -15.36 -2.65
C THR A 135 -1.80 -14.51 -2.66
N TYR A 136 -2.22 -13.98 -1.51
CA TYR A 136 -3.36 -13.09 -1.36
C TYR A 136 -2.93 -11.85 -0.58
N LEU A 137 -3.18 -10.68 -1.16
CA LEU A 137 -2.92 -9.39 -0.54
C LEU A 137 -4.12 -8.48 -0.73
N SER A 138 -4.58 -7.82 0.33
CA SER A 138 -5.62 -6.79 0.25
C SER A 138 -5.13 -5.51 0.93
N LEU A 139 -5.14 -4.39 0.20
CA LEU A 139 -4.67 -3.07 0.65
C LEU A 139 -5.74 -1.98 0.48
N LEU A 140 -7.00 -2.36 0.32
CA LEU A 140 -8.11 -1.44 0.07
C LEU A 140 -8.21 -0.39 1.19
N SER A 141 -8.65 0.82 0.84
CA SER A 141 -8.86 1.90 1.81
C SER A 141 -7.59 2.36 2.55
N ASN A 142 -6.40 2.09 2.01
CA ASN A 142 -5.16 2.74 2.45
C ASN A 142 -4.90 4.00 1.63
N LYS A 143 -4.23 5.00 2.22
CA LYS A 143 -3.83 6.20 1.48
C LYS A 143 -2.93 5.88 0.28
N ALA A 144 -2.12 4.83 0.37
CA ALA A 144 -1.23 4.33 -0.69
C ALA A 144 -1.98 3.71 -1.88
N CYS A 145 -3.17 3.15 -1.64
CA CYS A 145 -3.98 2.49 -2.63
C CYS A 145 -5.02 3.48 -3.20
N PRO A 146 -5.04 3.75 -4.52
CA PRO A 146 -6.13 4.49 -5.13
C PRO A 146 -7.40 3.62 -5.09
N ASN A 147 -8.41 3.96 -4.29
CA ASN A 147 -9.64 3.17 -4.29
C ASN A 147 -10.41 3.42 -5.60
N GLN A 148 -10.95 2.36 -6.21
CA GLN A 148 -11.84 2.47 -7.39
C GLN A 148 -13.12 3.28 -7.12
N LEU A 149 -13.45 3.53 -5.85
CA LEU A 149 -14.75 4.05 -5.42
C LEU A 149 -14.69 5.37 -4.62
N SER A 150 -13.51 5.81 -4.14
CA SER A 150 -13.45 6.87 -3.12
C SER A 150 -12.93 8.22 -3.59
N ASP A 151 -12.30 8.32 -4.76
CA ASP A 151 -11.80 9.60 -5.29
C ASP A 151 -12.38 9.86 -6.68
N LEU A 152 -13.33 10.78 -6.76
CA LEU A 152 -13.91 11.29 -8.01
C LEU A 152 -12.86 11.99 -8.91
N GLU A 153 -11.66 12.22 -8.40
CA GLU A 153 -10.51 12.82 -9.10
C GLU A 153 -9.48 11.80 -9.61
N LYS A 154 -9.58 10.52 -9.24
CA LYS A 154 -8.60 9.49 -9.63
C LYS A 154 -9.19 8.60 -10.72
N ASP A 155 -8.70 8.79 -11.94
CA ASP A 155 -9.11 8.01 -13.10
C ASP A 155 -8.84 6.51 -12.88
N GLU A 156 -9.63 5.62 -13.50
CA GLU A 156 -9.41 4.16 -13.51
C GLU A 156 -7.96 3.75 -13.85
N SER A 157 -7.24 4.63 -14.54
CA SER A 157 -5.82 4.49 -14.88
C SER A 157 -4.90 4.39 -13.65
N ASP A 158 -5.22 5.04 -12.53
CA ASP A 158 -4.37 5.05 -11.34
C ASP A 158 -4.44 3.73 -10.57
N TYR A 159 -5.63 3.17 -10.40
CA TYR A 159 -5.75 1.82 -9.84
C TYR A 159 -5.05 0.79 -10.72
N GLN A 160 -5.14 0.93 -12.05
CA GLN A 160 -4.46 0.03 -12.97
C GLN A 160 -2.93 0.09 -12.83
N ARG A 161 -2.36 1.29 -12.66
CA ARG A 161 -0.92 1.49 -12.39
C ARG A 161 -0.50 0.84 -11.08
N TYR A 162 -1.22 1.14 -10.00
CA TYR A 162 -1.05 0.51 -8.69
C TYR A 162 -1.03 -1.02 -8.82
N ARG A 163 -2.05 -1.59 -9.48
CA ARG A 163 -2.24 -3.03 -9.60
C ARG A 163 -1.09 -3.69 -10.35
N TYR A 164 -0.66 -3.11 -11.47
CA TYR A 164 0.47 -3.63 -12.23
C TYR A 164 1.80 -3.51 -11.49
N PHE A 165 2.02 -2.42 -10.75
CA PHE A 165 3.23 -2.26 -9.93
C PHE A 165 3.31 -3.34 -8.85
N VAL A 166 2.23 -3.60 -8.12
CA VAL A 166 2.20 -4.63 -7.08
C VAL A 166 2.40 -6.02 -7.68
N ILE A 167 1.73 -6.36 -8.78
CA ILE A 167 1.90 -7.67 -9.47
C ILE A 167 3.33 -7.85 -10.00
N TYR A 168 3.96 -6.78 -10.48
CA TYR A 168 5.34 -6.81 -10.96
C TYR A 168 6.34 -7.18 -9.84
N LYS A 169 6.14 -6.60 -8.65
CA LYS A 169 6.97 -6.88 -7.46
C LYS A 169 6.64 -8.23 -6.82
N LEU A 170 5.36 -8.52 -6.58
CA LEU A 170 4.87 -9.75 -5.94
C LEU A 170 4.43 -10.78 -6.99
N LYS A 171 5.40 -11.47 -7.59
CA LYS A 171 5.15 -12.36 -8.73
C LYS A 171 4.30 -13.60 -8.39
N ASN A 172 4.30 -14.04 -7.14
CA ASN A 172 3.54 -15.22 -6.69
C ASN A 172 2.06 -14.90 -6.38
N LEU A 173 1.68 -13.63 -6.43
CA LEU A 173 0.36 -13.16 -6.00
C LEU A 173 -0.75 -13.69 -6.92
N ARG A 174 -1.73 -14.40 -6.36
CA ARG A 174 -2.90 -14.96 -7.06
C ARG A 174 -4.10 -14.03 -6.97
N PHE A 175 -4.24 -13.31 -5.87
CA PHE A 175 -5.32 -12.36 -5.61
C PHE A 175 -4.74 -11.07 -5.08
N LEU A 176 -5.21 -9.95 -5.64
CA LEU A 176 -4.90 -8.62 -5.15
C LEU A 176 -6.22 -7.85 -4.97
N ASP A 177 -6.42 -7.38 -3.75
CA ASP A 177 -7.67 -6.82 -3.26
C ASP A 177 -8.84 -7.77 -3.56
N SER A 178 -9.93 -7.26 -4.12
CA SER A 178 -11.14 -8.02 -4.49
C SER A 178 -11.01 -8.82 -5.78
N ARG A 179 -9.87 -8.79 -6.50
CA ARG A 179 -9.75 -9.35 -7.86
C ARG A 179 -8.58 -10.33 -7.99
N ARG A 180 -8.88 -11.49 -8.61
CA ARG A 180 -7.86 -12.45 -9.05
C ARG A 180 -6.90 -11.81 -10.05
N VAL A 181 -5.62 -12.13 -9.93
CA VAL A 181 -4.58 -11.76 -10.90
C VAL A 181 -4.68 -12.68 -12.11
N THR A 182 -4.85 -12.07 -13.28
CA THR A 182 -4.93 -12.77 -14.57
C THR A 182 -3.58 -12.82 -15.28
N ASP A 183 -3.40 -13.77 -16.19
CA ASP A 183 -2.14 -13.90 -16.95
C ASP A 183 -1.88 -12.68 -17.85
N ARG A 184 -2.94 -12.05 -18.35
CA ARG A 184 -2.83 -10.79 -19.10
C ARG A 184 -2.23 -9.68 -18.23
N GLU A 185 -2.71 -9.53 -17.01
CA GLU A 185 -2.17 -8.53 -16.08
C GLU A 185 -0.71 -8.83 -15.73
N ARG A 186 -0.34 -10.11 -15.60
CA ARG A 186 1.06 -10.49 -15.38
C ARG A 186 1.97 -10.13 -16.55
N MET A 187 1.52 -10.36 -17.79
CA MET A 187 2.28 -9.98 -18.98
C MET A 187 2.48 -8.47 -19.05
N GLU A 188 1.42 -7.69 -18.82
CA GLU A 188 1.50 -6.22 -18.81
C GLU A 188 2.37 -5.70 -17.67
N ALA A 189 2.21 -6.24 -16.46
CA ALA A 189 3.05 -5.92 -15.31
C ALA A 189 4.52 -6.27 -15.56
N SER A 190 4.82 -7.39 -16.20
CA SER A 190 6.19 -7.75 -16.57
C SER A 190 6.78 -6.81 -17.62
N ALA A 191 5.96 -6.30 -18.54
CA ALA A 191 6.43 -5.42 -19.62
C ALA A 191 6.62 -3.97 -19.16
N ARG A 192 5.76 -3.48 -18.25
CA ARG A 192 5.65 -2.05 -17.92
C ARG A 192 5.60 -1.73 -16.43
N GLY A 193 5.48 -2.73 -15.55
CA GLY A 193 5.21 -2.55 -14.12
C GLY A 193 6.29 -1.74 -13.38
N GLU A 194 7.55 -1.82 -13.81
CA GLU A 194 8.63 -0.98 -13.27
C GLU A 194 8.34 0.52 -13.41
N PHE A 195 7.72 0.93 -14.53
CA PHE A 195 7.39 2.33 -14.82
C PHE A 195 6.01 2.73 -14.28
N MET A 196 5.21 1.79 -13.75
CA MET A 196 3.90 2.06 -13.16
C MET A 196 3.97 2.52 -11.70
N ARG A 197 5.18 2.83 -11.22
CA ARG A 197 5.38 3.38 -9.89
C ARG A 197 4.63 4.71 -9.74
N VAL A 198 3.74 4.76 -8.75
CA VAL A 198 3.05 5.98 -8.36
C VAL A 198 4.04 6.91 -7.67
N ARG A 199 4.44 8.00 -8.35
CA ARG A 199 5.15 9.11 -7.71
C ARG A 199 4.13 10.17 -7.33
N ARG A 200 4.00 10.45 -6.05
CA ARG A 200 3.26 11.63 -5.58
C ARG A 200 4.24 12.80 -5.52
N PRO A 201 3.87 13.99 -6.02
CA PRO A 201 4.67 15.18 -5.73
C PRO A 201 4.75 15.33 -4.21
N THR A 202 5.96 15.55 -3.69
CA THR A 202 6.13 15.86 -2.28
C THR A 202 5.40 17.18 -1.99
N ASN A 203 4.65 17.23 -0.89
CA ASN A 203 4.12 18.48 -0.34
C ASN A 203 5.27 19.30 0.29
N ASP A 204 6.44 19.33 -0.36
CA ASP A 204 7.51 20.20 0.06
C ASP A 204 6.98 21.61 -0.17
N VAL A 205 6.65 22.28 0.94
CA VAL A 205 6.61 23.74 1.00
C VAL A 205 7.97 24.15 0.45
N ILE A 206 7.99 24.66 -0.79
CA ILE A 206 9.19 25.24 -1.39
C ILE A 206 9.72 26.19 -0.32
N PRO A 207 10.90 25.92 0.28
CA PRO A 207 11.46 26.85 1.24
C PRO A 207 11.63 28.14 0.47
N ASN A 208 11.01 29.23 0.94
CA ASN A 208 11.35 30.57 0.47
C ASN A 208 12.81 30.81 0.87
N ASP A 209 13.73 30.31 0.07
CA ASP A 209 15.15 30.56 0.18
C ASP A 209 15.39 32.02 -0.26
N PRO A 210 15.82 32.93 0.63
CA PRO A 210 16.10 34.31 0.25
C PRO A 210 17.37 34.45 -0.63
N GLY A 211 18.02 33.35 -1.02
CA GLY A 211 19.33 33.34 -1.67
C GLY A 211 19.44 32.62 -3.02
N SER A 212 18.34 32.15 -3.63
CA SER A 212 18.43 31.49 -4.95
C SER A 212 18.58 32.53 -6.08
N PRO A 213 19.60 32.44 -6.96
CA PRO A 213 19.69 33.32 -8.13
C PRO A 213 18.51 33.01 -9.03
N GLU A 214 17.72 34.03 -9.37
CA GLU A 214 16.61 33.95 -10.31
C GLU A 214 16.99 33.07 -11.51
N LEU A 215 16.48 31.83 -11.54
CA LEU A 215 16.47 31.04 -12.76
C LEU A 215 15.50 31.75 -13.70
N ARG A 216 16.03 32.74 -14.43
CA ARG A 216 15.39 33.29 -15.61
C ARG A 216 15.07 32.10 -16.50
N ALA A 217 13.82 31.68 -16.49
CA ALA A 217 13.28 30.76 -17.47
C ALA A 217 13.68 31.34 -18.82
N ARG A 218 14.59 30.67 -19.53
CA ARG A 218 14.91 31.03 -20.90
C ARG A 218 13.67 30.63 -21.69
N PRO A 219 12.89 31.57 -22.24
CA PRO A 219 11.82 31.19 -23.13
C PRO A 219 12.45 30.42 -24.28
N LEU A 220 11.69 29.47 -24.85
CA LEU A 220 12.05 28.88 -26.14
C LEU A 220 12.43 30.01 -27.11
N PRO A 221 13.50 29.86 -27.91
CA PRO A 221 13.93 30.91 -28.82
C PRO A 221 12.76 31.33 -29.71
N LEU A 222 12.40 32.61 -29.65
CA LEU A 222 11.29 33.22 -30.41
C LEU A 222 11.58 33.38 -31.91
N ASP A 223 12.74 32.90 -32.38
CA ASP A 223 13.14 33.06 -33.77
C ASP A 223 12.98 31.77 -34.58
N LEU A 224 11.77 31.56 -35.08
CA LEU A 224 11.43 30.49 -36.03
C LEU A 224 12.05 30.70 -37.42
N ASN A 225 12.72 31.85 -37.68
CA ASN A 225 13.31 32.15 -38.99
C ASN A 225 14.82 31.84 -39.08
N ALA A 226 15.46 31.46 -37.97
CA ALA A 226 16.90 31.12 -37.95
C ALA A 226 17.22 29.65 -38.30
N LEU A 227 16.22 28.77 -38.47
CA LEU A 227 16.41 27.36 -38.83
C LEU A 227 16.31 27.14 -40.36
N GLY A 228 17.20 27.79 -41.09
CA GLY A 228 17.52 27.38 -42.46
C GLY A 228 18.23 26.02 -42.46
N LYS A 229 17.59 25.02 -43.11
CA LYS A 229 18.11 23.70 -43.53
C LYS A 229 17.81 22.47 -42.65
N HIS A 230 16.58 22.31 -42.19
CA HIS A 230 16.05 20.95 -41.97
C HIS A 230 14.79 20.79 -42.81
N LYS A 231 14.84 19.90 -43.80
CA LYS A 231 13.68 19.54 -44.64
C LYS A 231 12.68 18.75 -43.79
N GLY A 232 11.86 19.45 -43.02
CA GLY A 232 10.60 18.91 -42.51
C GLY A 232 9.57 18.87 -43.64
N ALA A 233 8.99 17.70 -43.89
CA ALA A 233 7.92 17.56 -44.87
C ALA A 233 6.61 18.12 -44.29
N TYR A 234 6.00 19.09 -44.95
CA TYR A 234 4.65 19.56 -44.61
C TYR A 234 3.60 18.67 -45.30
N GLY A 235 2.89 17.87 -44.53
CA GLY A 235 1.60 17.30 -44.93
C GLY A 235 0.50 18.33 -44.66
N LYS A 236 -0.34 18.63 -45.66
CA LYS A 236 -1.54 19.47 -45.46
C LYS A 236 -2.55 18.67 -44.62
N CYS A 237 -2.61 18.92 -43.32
CA CYS A 237 -3.63 18.36 -42.44
C CYS A 237 -4.91 19.21 -42.55
N LEU A 238 -5.86 18.75 -43.36
CA LEU A 238 -7.23 19.28 -43.41
C LEU A 238 -8.08 18.55 -42.37
N TYR A 239 -7.93 18.89 -41.09
CA TYR A 239 -8.90 18.50 -40.08
C TYR A 239 -9.24 19.69 -39.18
N LYS A 240 -10.47 20.18 -39.34
CA LYS A 240 -11.11 21.14 -38.43
C LYS A 240 -11.54 20.37 -37.19
N TYR A 241 -10.93 20.66 -36.04
CA TYR A 241 -11.27 20.04 -34.77
C TYR A 241 -12.42 20.82 -34.10
N THR A 242 -13.56 20.15 -33.87
CA THR A 242 -14.66 20.68 -33.07
C THR A 242 -14.68 19.95 -31.74
N GLY A 243 -14.06 20.53 -30.72
CA GLY A 243 -13.95 19.92 -29.40
C GLY A 243 -15.25 20.08 -28.60
N LYS A 244 -16.08 19.04 -28.56
CA LYS A 244 -17.02 18.83 -27.44
C LYS A 244 -16.43 17.94 -26.34
N HIS A 245 -15.33 17.22 -26.60
CA HIS A 245 -14.75 16.22 -25.69
C HIS A 245 -13.21 16.29 -25.62
N SER A 246 -12.62 17.49 -25.55
CA SER A 246 -11.18 17.64 -25.31
C SER A 246 -10.95 18.16 -23.89
N GLU A 247 -10.25 17.37 -23.05
CA GLU A 247 -9.91 17.71 -21.67
C GLU A 247 -8.93 18.90 -21.57
N GLY A 248 -8.24 19.23 -22.66
CA GLY A 248 -7.31 20.37 -22.73
C GLY A 248 -7.99 21.75 -22.75
N ASN A 249 -9.32 21.83 -22.91
CA ASN A 249 -10.06 23.10 -22.88
C ASN A 249 -10.62 23.45 -21.50
N ARG A 250 -10.36 22.62 -20.47
CA ARG A 250 -10.94 22.79 -19.14
C ARG A 250 -10.37 23.96 -18.32
N PHE A 251 -9.27 24.56 -18.81
CA PHE A 251 -8.52 25.60 -18.09
C PHE A 251 -8.50 26.96 -18.79
N ILE A 252 -9.27 27.15 -19.87
CA ILE A 252 -9.38 28.46 -20.52
C ILE A 252 -10.38 29.31 -19.72
N LEU A 253 -9.91 30.39 -19.10
CA LEU A 253 -10.75 31.35 -18.38
C LEU A 253 -11.06 32.56 -19.28
N ASN A 254 -12.15 33.28 -19.00
CA ASN A 254 -12.54 34.48 -19.77
C ASN A 254 -11.51 35.62 -19.70
N SER A 255 -10.54 35.55 -18.79
CA SER A 255 -9.39 36.46 -18.73
C SER A 255 -8.32 36.18 -19.80
N ASP A 256 -8.39 35.02 -20.46
CA ASP A 256 -7.44 34.56 -21.49
C ASP A 256 -8.03 34.63 -22.91
N LEU A 257 -9.16 35.32 -23.08
CA LEU A 257 -9.80 35.63 -24.37
C LEU A 257 -9.58 37.09 -24.77
#